data_AF-Q1M2N1-F1
#
_entry.id   AF-Q1M2N1-F1
#
_cell.length_a   1.000
_cell.length_b   1.000
_cell.length_c   1.000
_cell.angle_alpha   90.00
_cell.angle_beta   90.00
_cell.angle_gamma   90.00
#
_symmetry.space_group_name_H-M   'P 1'
#
loop_
_entity.id
_entity.type
_entity.pdbx_description
1 polymer ?
#
loop_
_entity_poly.entity_id
_entity_poly.type
_entity_poly.pdbx_seq_one_letter_code
_entity_poly.pdbx_strand_id
1 'polypeptide(L)'
;MTGVKTHLEHELKRTDLNFLEKFNLDEITATLNVLTKELTEVQKHVKAVESDEVDVAIPNPDEFRNEFDRLLIHMTEEQFAKLEQALAHLSHQVTELEKSKSKELKAQILREISIGLDFIDSAKGHFERELKRADLNLAEKFNFESALSTGAVLHKDLTALATKVKAIETK
;
A
#
# COMPACT_ATOMS: atom_id res chain seq x y z
N MET A 1 -6.19 21.50 4.63
CA MET A 1 -6.62 20.10 4.83
C MET A 1 -8.12 19.89 4.58
N THR A 2 -9.00 20.81 4.98
CA THR A 2 -10.46 20.68 4.82
C THR A 2 -10.91 20.40 3.39
N GLY A 3 -10.33 21.07 2.38
CA GLY A 3 -10.70 20.88 0.96
C GLY A 3 -10.25 19.54 0.35
N VAL A 4 -9.16 18.94 0.84
CA VAL A 4 -8.69 17.63 0.36
C VAL A 4 -9.62 16.53 0.85
N LYS A 5 -10.09 16.62 2.10
CA LYS A 5 -11.08 15.70 2.66
C LYS A 5 -12.41 15.73 1.91
N THR A 6 -12.92 16.93 1.59
CA THR A 6 -14.18 17.07 0.85
C THR A 6 -14.09 16.52 -0.56
N HIS A 7 -12.91 16.65 -1.20
CA HIS A 7 -12.66 16.10 -2.52
C HIS A 7 -12.60 14.56 -2.51
N LEU A 8 -11.90 13.96 -1.54
CA LEU A 8 -11.84 12.50 -1.37
C LEU A 8 -13.22 11.89 -1.08
N GLU A 9 -14.01 12.50 -0.19
CA GLU A 9 -15.38 12.07 0.11
C GLU A 9 -16.32 12.17 -1.11
N HIS A 10 -16.03 13.07 -2.06
CA HIS A 10 -16.76 13.18 -3.31
C HIS A 10 -16.34 12.09 -4.30
N GLU A 11 -15.04 11.84 -4.46
CA GLU A 11 -14.52 10.77 -5.31
C GLU A 11 -15.02 9.39 -4.86
N LEU A 12 -15.08 9.14 -3.55
CA LEU A 12 -15.53 7.87 -2.97
C LEU A 12 -17.01 7.53 -3.27
N LYS A 13 -17.83 8.56 -3.56
CA LYS A 13 -19.25 8.42 -3.92
C LYS A 13 -19.45 8.11 -5.40
N ARG A 14 -18.39 8.11 -6.21
CA ARG A 14 -18.48 7.75 -7.62
C ARG A 14 -18.83 6.27 -7.77
N THR A 15 -19.72 5.99 -8.71
CA THR A 15 -20.23 4.63 -8.98
C THR A 15 -19.35 3.85 -9.96
N ASP A 16 -18.37 4.50 -10.60
CA ASP A 16 -17.50 3.93 -11.63
C ASP A 16 -16.14 3.47 -11.10
N LEU A 17 -15.91 3.55 -9.80
CA LEU A 17 -14.68 3.09 -9.16
C LEU A 17 -14.60 1.57 -9.14
N ASN A 18 -13.44 1.03 -9.52
CA ASN A 18 -13.15 -0.38 -9.28
C ASN A 18 -12.82 -0.64 -7.80
N PHE A 19 -12.74 -1.92 -7.42
CA PHE A 19 -12.53 -2.32 -6.02
C PHE A 19 -11.25 -1.71 -5.43
N LEU A 20 -10.13 -1.78 -6.16
CA LEU A 20 -8.85 -1.24 -5.71
C LEU A 20 -8.88 0.29 -5.57
N GLU A 21 -9.51 1.00 -6.51
CA GLU A 21 -9.68 2.46 -6.45
C GLU A 21 -10.53 2.87 -5.26
N LYS A 22 -11.67 2.20 -5.05
CA LYS A 22 -12.58 2.50 -3.95
C LYS A 22 -11.93 2.22 -2.59
N PHE A 23 -11.26 1.07 -2.47
CA PHE A 23 -10.55 0.70 -1.25
C PHE A 23 -9.38 1.65 -0.96
N ASN A 24 -8.63 2.06 -1.98
CA ASN A 24 -7.55 3.04 -1.83
C ASN A 24 -8.06 4.40 -1.38
N LEU A 25 -9.18 4.87 -1.93
CA LEU A 25 -9.81 6.13 -1.49
C LEU A 25 -10.33 6.04 -0.05
N ASP A 26 -10.87 4.89 0.37
CA ASP A 26 -11.33 4.64 1.74
C ASP A 26 -10.16 4.71 2.74
N GLU A 27 -9.04 4.08 2.40
CA GLU A 27 -7.86 4.08 3.26
C GLU A 27 -7.18 5.46 3.30
N ILE A 28 -7.02 6.13 2.15
CA ILE A 28 -6.48 7.50 2.11
C ILE A 28 -7.34 8.43 2.99
N THR A 29 -8.65 8.25 2.98
CA THR A 29 -9.57 9.01 3.84
C THR A 29 -9.39 8.66 5.32
N ALA A 30 -9.21 7.38 5.67
CA ALA A 30 -8.95 6.93 7.03
C ALA A 30 -7.61 7.46 7.57
N THR A 31 -6.52 7.32 6.81
CA THR A 31 -5.19 7.82 7.14
C THR A 31 -5.18 9.34 7.27
N LEU A 32 -5.86 10.06 6.36
CA LEU A 32 -6.02 11.51 6.48
C LEU A 32 -6.74 11.89 7.77
N ASN A 33 -7.75 11.13 8.21
CA ASN A 33 -8.45 11.39 9.47
C ASN A 33 -7.55 11.19 10.70
N VAL A 34 -6.74 10.13 10.71
CA VAL A 34 -5.77 9.87 11.79
C VAL A 34 -4.71 10.97 11.85
N LEU A 35 -4.07 11.28 10.71
CA LEU A 35 -3.06 12.33 10.61
C LEU A 35 -3.61 13.71 11.02
N THR A 36 -4.85 14.04 10.64
CA THR A 36 -5.46 15.31 11.03
C THR A 36 -5.68 15.37 12.55
N LYS A 37 -6.05 14.25 13.17
CA LYS A 37 -6.22 14.15 14.62
C LYS A 37 -4.89 14.29 15.34
N GLU A 38 -3.87 13.55 14.93
CA GLU A 38 -2.53 13.60 15.51
C GLU A 38 -1.88 14.98 15.32
N LEU A 39 -2.00 15.60 14.15
CA LEU A 39 -1.49 16.95 13.92
C LEU A 39 -2.17 17.99 14.82
N THR A 40 -3.46 17.81 15.13
CA THR A 40 -4.18 18.66 16.09
C THR A 40 -3.67 18.44 17.52
N GLU A 41 -3.34 17.20 17.89
CA GLU A 41 -2.76 16.88 19.20
C GLU A 41 -1.32 17.38 19.33
N VAL A 42 -0.49 17.25 18.29
CA VAL A 42 0.87 17.79 18.25
C VAL A 42 0.84 19.32 18.31
N GLN A 43 -0.07 20.00 17.60
CA GLN A 43 -0.23 21.45 17.72
C GLN A 43 -0.62 21.91 19.13
N LYS A 44 -1.36 21.08 19.89
CA LYS A 44 -1.63 21.34 21.32
C LYS A 44 -0.38 21.15 22.18
N HIS A 45 0.43 20.13 21.90
CA HIS A 45 1.67 19.87 22.65
C HIS A 45 2.77 20.88 22.33
N VAL A 46 2.94 21.30 21.07
CA VAL A 46 3.92 22.34 20.67
C VAL A 46 3.62 23.66 21.37
N LYS A 47 2.34 24.04 21.50
CA LYS A 47 1.93 25.20 22.32
C LYS A 47 2.23 25.04 23.81
N ALA A 48 2.42 23.82 24.30
CA ALA A 48 2.76 23.52 25.68
C ALA A 48 4.28 23.36 25.91
N VAL A 49 5.07 23.10 24.85
CA VAL A 49 6.52 22.84 24.91
C VAL A 49 7.37 24.10 24.66
N GLU A 50 6.78 25.22 24.20
CA GLU A 50 7.45 26.53 24.18
C GLU A 50 7.94 27.03 25.57
N SER A 51 7.75 26.24 26.65
CA SER A 51 8.19 26.56 28.00
C SER A 51 9.38 25.78 28.57
N ASP A 52 9.92 24.73 27.93
CA ASP A 52 11.05 23.96 28.51
C ASP A 52 12.07 23.44 27.48
N GLU A 53 13.36 23.59 27.83
CA GLU A 53 14.55 23.22 27.03
C GLU A 53 14.67 21.70 26.78
N VAL A 54 15.10 21.30 25.57
CA VAL A 54 15.19 19.89 25.14
C VAL A 54 16.63 19.38 25.12
N ASP A 55 16.88 18.33 25.89
CA ASP A 55 18.12 17.55 25.95
C ASP A 55 18.15 16.52 24.78
N VAL A 56 19.26 16.42 24.05
CA VAL A 56 19.33 15.63 22.80
C VAL A 56 19.68 14.17 23.10
N ALA A 57 18.70 13.26 22.99
CA ALA A 57 18.86 11.83 23.18
C ALA A 57 19.58 11.14 22.01
N ILE A 58 20.42 10.14 22.32
CA ILE A 58 21.12 9.29 21.35
C ILE A 58 20.10 8.34 20.68
N PRO A 59 20.05 8.21 19.34
CA PRO A 59 19.04 7.39 18.65
C PRO A 59 19.17 5.90 18.96
N ASN A 60 18.05 5.24 19.25
CA ASN A 60 17.97 3.80 19.50
C ASN A 60 18.33 3.01 18.21
N PRO A 61 19.32 2.09 18.24
CA PRO A 61 19.73 1.32 17.05
C PRO A 61 18.65 0.37 16.51
N ASP A 62 17.63 0.05 17.32
CA ASP A 62 16.54 -0.87 16.98
C ASP A 62 15.33 -0.19 16.33
N GLU A 63 15.38 1.14 16.15
CA GLU A 63 14.30 1.94 15.58
C GLU A 63 14.69 2.55 14.25
N PHE A 64 13.68 2.88 13.43
CA PHE A 64 13.91 3.70 12.25
C PHE A 64 14.45 5.07 12.68
N ARG A 65 15.61 5.47 12.15
CA ARG A 65 16.16 6.80 12.41
C ARG A 65 15.53 7.85 11.51
N ASN A 66 15.01 7.43 10.36
CA ASN A 66 14.24 8.27 9.46
C ASN A 66 12.75 7.91 9.53
N GLU A 67 11.95 8.85 10.03
CA GLU A 67 10.50 8.68 10.14
C GLU A 67 9.81 8.52 8.77
N PHE A 68 10.38 9.07 7.70
CA PHE A 68 9.86 8.86 6.35
C PHE A 68 10.05 7.41 5.87
N ASP A 69 11.21 6.81 6.16
CA ASP A 69 11.49 5.41 5.81
C ASP A 69 10.53 4.47 6.57
N ARG A 70 10.27 4.78 7.85
CA ARG A 70 9.29 4.07 8.68
C ARG A 70 7.88 4.14 8.07
N LEU A 71 7.42 5.35 7.76
CA LEU A 71 6.09 5.55 7.18
C LEU A 71 5.95 4.83 5.84
N LEU A 72 6.99 4.89 5.01
CA LEU A 72 6.99 4.28 3.69
C LEU A 72 6.90 2.76 3.77
N ILE A 73 7.65 2.12 4.69
CA ILE A 73 7.53 0.68 4.96
C ILE A 73 6.12 0.34 5.43
N HIS A 74 5.61 1.04 6.43
CA HIS A 74 4.27 0.77 6.99
C HIS A 74 3.19 0.86 5.91
N MET A 75 3.19 1.94 5.13
CA MET A 75 2.23 2.11 4.03
C MET A 75 2.37 1.01 2.98
N THR A 76 3.59 0.56 2.70
CA THR A 76 3.82 -0.50 1.70
C THR A 76 3.33 -1.85 2.20
N GLU A 77 3.54 -2.17 3.49
CA GLU A 77 3.01 -3.39 4.10
C GLU A 77 1.48 -3.40 4.12
N GLU A 78 0.84 -2.26 4.40
CA GLU A 78 -0.60 -2.10 4.26
C GLU A 78 -1.06 -2.35 2.82
N GLN A 79 -0.38 -1.77 1.83
CA GLN A 79 -0.69 -2.05 0.42
C GLN A 79 -0.50 -3.52 0.04
N PHE A 80 0.52 -4.20 0.58
CA PHE A 80 0.72 -5.63 0.35
C PHE A 80 -0.41 -6.47 0.96
N ALA A 81 -0.86 -6.16 2.18
CA ALA A 81 -2.00 -6.84 2.78
C ALA A 81 -3.28 -6.66 1.93
N LYS A 82 -3.46 -5.48 1.33
CA LYS A 82 -4.61 -5.17 0.46
C LYS A 82 -4.51 -5.91 -0.87
N LEU A 83 -3.31 -6.03 -1.43
CA LEU A 83 -3.07 -6.85 -2.61
C LEU A 83 -3.31 -8.34 -2.34
N GLU A 84 -3.00 -8.82 -1.14
CA GLU A 84 -3.32 -10.20 -0.73
C GLU A 84 -4.85 -10.42 -0.66
N GLN A 85 -5.59 -9.47 -0.08
CA GLN A 85 -7.05 -9.53 -0.09
C GLN A 85 -7.63 -9.46 -1.50
N ALA A 86 -7.08 -8.59 -2.36
CA ALA A 86 -7.47 -8.49 -3.76
C ALA A 86 -7.16 -9.80 -4.52
N LEU A 87 -6.03 -10.44 -4.25
CA LEU A 87 -5.67 -11.74 -4.83
C LEU A 87 -6.70 -12.82 -4.46
N ALA A 88 -7.16 -12.85 -3.20
CA ALA A 88 -8.21 -13.77 -2.77
C ALA A 88 -9.55 -13.48 -3.49
N HIS A 89 -9.91 -12.20 -3.62
CA HIS A 89 -11.11 -11.79 -4.34
C HIS A 89 -11.06 -12.15 -5.84
N LEU A 90 -9.96 -11.82 -6.51
CA LEU A 90 -9.71 -12.15 -7.90
C LEU A 90 -9.75 -13.66 -8.12
N SER A 91 -9.17 -14.44 -7.20
CA SER A 91 -9.24 -15.90 -7.25
C SER A 91 -10.68 -16.42 -7.24
N HIS A 92 -11.57 -15.81 -6.46
CA HIS A 92 -13.00 -16.11 -6.50
C HIS A 92 -13.62 -15.72 -7.85
N GLN A 93 -13.36 -14.52 -8.35
CA GLN A 93 -13.84 -14.08 -9.67
C GLN A 93 -13.36 -14.98 -10.81
N VAL A 94 -12.16 -15.57 -10.72
CA VAL A 94 -11.69 -16.58 -11.69
C VAL A 94 -12.61 -17.79 -11.73
N THR A 95 -13.14 -18.24 -10.58
CA THR A 95 -14.10 -19.36 -10.57
C THR A 95 -15.43 -18.99 -11.25
N GLU A 96 -15.85 -17.73 -11.17
CA GLU A 96 -17.02 -17.22 -11.89
C GLU A 96 -16.74 -17.08 -13.39
N LEU A 97 -15.53 -16.64 -13.76
CA LEU A 97 -15.07 -16.59 -15.14
C LEU A 97 -15.01 -17.98 -15.77
N GLU A 98 -14.57 -19.00 -15.03
CA GLU A 98 -14.53 -20.39 -15.51
C GLU A 98 -15.93 -20.91 -15.89
N LYS A 99 -16.99 -20.42 -15.24
CA LYS A 99 -18.39 -20.77 -15.52
C LYS A 99 -19.00 -19.90 -16.62
N SER A 100 -18.89 -18.59 -16.48
CA SER A 100 -19.53 -17.61 -17.37
C SER A 100 -18.84 -17.49 -18.73
N LYS A 101 -17.51 -17.69 -18.76
CA LYS A 101 -16.64 -17.45 -19.93
C LYS A 101 -16.74 -16.02 -20.50
N SER A 102 -17.10 -15.02 -19.69
CA SER A 102 -17.23 -13.63 -20.12
C SER A 102 -15.88 -13.01 -20.50
N LYS A 103 -15.84 -12.30 -21.64
CA LYS A 103 -14.67 -11.55 -22.12
C LYS A 103 -14.39 -10.33 -21.25
N GLU A 104 -15.45 -9.66 -20.83
CA GLU A 104 -15.42 -8.45 -20.01
C GLU A 104 -14.82 -8.76 -18.63
N LEU A 105 -15.32 -9.82 -17.98
CA LEU A 105 -14.81 -10.26 -16.68
C LEU A 105 -13.33 -10.68 -16.77
N LYS A 106 -12.96 -11.41 -17.83
CA LYS A 106 -11.54 -11.77 -18.07
C LYS A 106 -10.66 -10.52 -18.20
N ALA A 107 -11.10 -9.53 -18.97
CA ALA A 107 -10.35 -8.29 -19.18
C ALA A 107 -10.22 -7.47 -17.89
N GLN A 108 -11.27 -7.44 -17.06
CA GLN A 108 -11.25 -6.79 -15.76
C GLN A 108 -10.24 -7.45 -14.82
N ILE A 109 -10.32 -8.78 -14.64
CA ILE A 109 -9.41 -9.54 -13.76
C ILE A 109 -7.95 -9.30 -14.18
N LEU A 110 -7.65 -9.38 -15.48
CA LEU A 110 -6.29 -9.17 -15.97
C LEU A 110 -5.79 -7.73 -15.74
N ARG A 111 -6.67 -6.74 -15.81
CA ARG A 111 -6.33 -5.33 -15.54
C ARG A 111 -6.02 -5.13 -14.06
N GLU A 112 -6.84 -5.67 -13.16
CA GLU A 112 -6.62 -5.58 -11.72
C GLU A 112 -5.30 -6.27 -11.30
N ILE A 113 -5.01 -7.45 -11.88
CA ILE A 113 -3.72 -8.11 -11.66
C ILE A 113 -2.56 -7.25 -12.16
N SER A 114 -2.68 -6.62 -13.34
CA SER A 114 -1.62 -5.75 -13.88
C SER A 114 -1.31 -4.58 -12.94
N ILE A 115 -2.33 -3.91 -12.41
CA ILE A 115 -2.16 -2.81 -11.46
C ILE A 115 -1.41 -3.27 -10.20
N GLY A 116 -1.73 -4.45 -9.69
CA GLY A 116 -1.02 -5.03 -8.54
C GLY A 116 0.44 -5.34 -8.83
N LEU A 117 0.74 -5.89 -10.01
CA LEU A 117 2.13 -6.15 -10.44
C LEU A 117 2.93 -4.85 -10.61
N ASP A 118 2.35 -3.84 -11.24
CA ASP A 118 3.01 -2.54 -11.45
C ASP A 118 3.37 -1.85 -10.12
N PHE A 119 2.49 -1.96 -9.12
CA PHE A 119 2.76 -1.47 -7.77
C PHE A 119 3.95 -2.21 -7.14
N ILE A 120 3.95 -3.54 -7.19
CA ILE A 120 5.01 -4.36 -6.58
C ILE A 120 6.36 -4.09 -7.26
N ASP A 121 6.40 -4.00 -8.59
CA ASP A 121 7.63 -3.72 -9.33
C ASP A 121 8.19 -2.32 -9.01
N SER A 122 7.31 -1.34 -8.84
CA SER A 122 7.70 0.01 -8.42
C SER A 122 8.26 0.04 -7.00
N ALA A 123 7.60 -0.64 -6.05
CA ALA A 123 8.05 -0.77 -4.67
C ALA A 123 9.40 -1.51 -4.59
N LYS A 124 9.54 -2.62 -5.33
CA LYS A 124 10.78 -3.37 -5.44
C LYS A 124 11.94 -2.50 -5.91
N GLY A 125 11.75 -1.77 -7.00
CA GLY A 125 12.79 -0.89 -7.54
C GLY A 125 13.20 0.21 -6.56
N HIS A 126 12.27 0.71 -5.73
CA HIS A 126 12.58 1.66 -4.67
C HIS A 126 13.39 1.01 -3.55
N PHE A 127 12.93 -0.10 -2.97
CA PHE A 127 13.62 -0.78 -1.88
C PHE A 127 15.00 -1.31 -2.25
N GLU A 128 15.20 -1.80 -3.47
CA GLU A 128 16.52 -2.20 -3.97
C GLU A 128 17.51 -1.03 -4.07
N ARG A 129 17.02 0.22 -4.22
CA ARG A 129 17.85 1.42 -4.14
C ARG A 129 18.13 1.81 -2.70
N GLU A 130 17.11 1.80 -1.83
CA GLU A 130 17.27 2.13 -0.42
C GLU A 130 18.25 1.17 0.26
N LEU A 131 18.21 -0.13 -0.02
CA LEU A 131 19.16 -1.12 0.54
C LEU A 131 20.63 -0.88 0.17
N LYS A 132 20.93 -0.05 -0.83
CA LYS A 132 22.31 0.31 -1.20
C LYS A 132 22.84 1.48 -0.38
N ARG A 133 22.01 2.12 0.43
CA ARG A 133 22.42 3.20 1.33
C ARG A 133 23.40 2.68 2.37
N ALA A 134 24.54 3.36 2.48
CA ALA A 134 25.60 2.98 3.42
C ALA A 134 25.24 3.30 4.88
N ASP A 135 24.26 4.17 5.09
CA ASP A 135 23.89 4.69 6.40
C ASP A 135 22.85 3.84 7.12
N LEU A 136 22.28 2.77 6.54
CA LEU A 136 21.19 1.98 7.15
C LEU A 136 21.59 1.25 8.44
N ASN A 137 20.70 1.25 9.42
CA ASN A 137 20.81 0.40 10.60
C ASN A 137 20.19 -0.97 10.35
N LEU A 138 20.32 -1.87 11.34
CA LEU A 138 19.83 -3.23 11.21
C LEU A 138 18.30 -3.30 11.04
N ALA A 139 17.56 -2.47 11.79
CA ALA A 139 16.10 -2.43 11.72
C ALA A 139 15.61 -1.98 10.34
N GLU A 140 16.14 -0.88 9.80
CA GLU A 140 15.79 -0.38 8.47
C GLU A 140 16.12 -1.42 7.39
N LYS A 141 17.33 -1.99 7.44
CA LYS A 141 17.74 -3.02 6.48
C LYS A 141 16.83 -4.25 6.51
N PHE A 142 16.52 -4.74 7.70
CA PHE A 142 15.61 -5.88 7.88
C PHE A 142 14.22 -5.58 7.31
N ASN A 143 13.65 -4.40 7.59
CA ASN A 143 12.33 -4.03 7.11
C ASN A 143 12.29 -3.89 5.58
N PHE A 144 13.30 -3.29 4.96
CA PHE A 144 13.39 -3.23 3.49
C PHE A 144 13.54 -4.63 2.86
N GLU A 145 14.36 -5.51 3.43
CA GLU A 145 14.51 -6.90 2.97
C GLU A 145 13.22 -7.71 3.16
N SER A 146 12.51 -7.50 4.27
CA SER A 146 11.21 -8.12 4.57
C SER A 146 10.15 -7.69 3.55
N ALA A 147 10.02 -6.38 3.30
CA ALA A 147 9.09 -5.84 2.31
C ALA A 147 9.39 -6.38 0.90
N LEU A 148 10.66 -6.46 0.50
CA LEU A 148 11.04 -7.09 -0.78
C LEU A 148 10.63 -8.56 -0.86
N SER A 149 10.79 -9.30 0.23
CA SER A 149 10.41 -10.72 0.28
C SER A 149 8.90 -10.91 0.16
N THR A 150 8.12 -10.11 0.90
CA THR A 150 6.66 -10.10 0.81
C THR A 150 6.17 -9.74 -0.58
N GLY A 151 6.72 -8.67 -1.17
CA GLY A 151 6.42 -8.27 -2.55
C GLY A 151 6.73 -9.38 -3.56
N ALA A 152 7.87 -10.08 -3.40
CA ALA A 152 8.24 -11.17 -4.31
C ALA A 152 7.24 -12.35 -4.26
N VAL A 153 6.70 -12.68 -3.08
CA VAL A 153 5.66 -13.71 -2.93
C VAL A 153 4.38 -13.27 -3.66
N LEU A 154 3.89 -12.06 -3.39
CA LEU A 154 2.68 -11.53 -4.03
C LEU A 154 2.83 -11.42 -5.55
N HIS A 155 3.99 -10.99 -6.05
CA HIS A 155 4.27 -10.92 -7.48
C HIS A 155 4.17 -12.30 -8.14
N LYS A 156 4.75 -13.32 -7.49
CA LYS A 156 4.69 -14.70 -7.98
C LYS A 156 3.24 -15.20 -8.06
N ASP A 157 2.46 -14.96 -7.02
CA ASP A 157 1.09 -15.47 -6.94
C ASP A 157 0.14 -14.75 -7.91
N LEU A 158 0.27 -13.42 -8.05
CA LEU A 158 -0.44 -12.64 -9.06
C LEU A 158 -0.08 -13.06 -10.48
N THR A 159 1.21 -13.33 -10.75
CA THR A 159 1.66 -13.83 -12.07
C THR A 159 1.09 -15.21 -12.38
N ALA A 160 1.05 -16.10 -11.38
CA ALA A 160 0.44 -17.41 -11.50
C ALA A 160 -1.06 -17.31 -11.80
N LEU A 161 -1.78 -16.43 -11.08
CA LEU A 161 -3.21 -16.18 -11.31
C LEU A 161 -3.45 -15.59 -12.71
N ALA A 162 -2.64 -14.62 -13.15
CA ALA A 162 -2.74 -14.06 -14.50
C ALA A 162 -2.57 -15.13 -15.58
N THR A 163 -1.61 -16.04 -15.39
CA THR A 163 -1.38 -17.16 -16.32
C THR A 163 -2.61 -18.07 -16.39
N LYS A 164 -3.21 -18.41 -15.23
CA LYS A 164 -4.45 -19.18 -15.16
C LYS A 164 -5.59 -18.48 -15.90
N VAL A 165 -5.79 -17.19 -15.68
CA VAL A 165 -6.85 -16.39 -16.31
C VAL A 165 -6.67 -16.31 -17.82
N LYS A 166 -5.44 -16.07 -18.29
CA LYS A 166 -5.12 -16.01 -19.73
C LYS A 166 -5.49 -17.30 -20.45
N ALA A 167 -5.30 -18.46 -19.80
CA ALA A 167 -5.62 -19.78 -20.36
C ALA A 167 -7.12 -20.08 -20.47
N ILE A 168 -8.00 -19.34 -19.79
CA ILE A 168 -9.46 -19.57 -19.88
C ILE A 168 -9.99 -19.08 -21.22
N GLU A 169 -10.51 -19.98 -22.04
CA GLU A 169 -11.22 -19.62 -23.28
C GLU A 169 -12.54 -18.91 -22.97
N THR A 170 -12.78 -17.79 -23.64
CA THR A 170 -13.98 -16.95 -23.49
C THR A 170 -14.95 -17.16 -24.65
N LYS A 171 -16.25 -17.02 -24.40
CA LYS A 171 -17.28 -17.12 -25.44
C LYS A 171 -17.66 -15.74 -25.98
#